data_AF-A0A1M7J4Y3-F1
#
_entry.id   AF-A0A1M7J4Y3-F1
#
_cell.length_a   1.000
_cell.length_b   1.000
_cell.length_c   1.000
_cell.angle_alpha   90.00
_cell.angle_beta   90.00
_cell.angle_gamma   90.00
#
_symmetry.space_group_name_H-M   'P 1'
#
loop_
_entity.id
_entity.type
_entity.pdbx_description
1 polymer ?
#
loop_
_entity_poly.entity_id
_entity_poly.type
_entity_poly.pdbx_seq_one_letter_code
_entity_poly.pdbx_strand_id
1 'polypeptide(L)'
;MREKAVDVLEKMLKVREGVASDGEKLYRSWKEYGIRESYQVSARNLAYYMAFRQDDMRDLQEALVPWGVSSLGRLEADVMGKLNAVCKTMSLITGEALDDGDIDYHSMQTFENRYNLLNQHTLEIFGEADDDRKTHILVTMPTEASENEALVRDLIDAGMDMARINCAHDDEYTWTRMIRNIEEASKRSGRNCRILMDISGPKIRVKTLLTSKRNPKLSVGEKFLLSNQEAMRLSNGVEIAINTTVPEVLMKVDKGQLVKLDDGHIEAEVVEIRDEGLICETTKTVKEDGVRVKTEKGINFPDLELNLSVLTEKDCKDLKFVAKHADVIAFSFIKSAEDIKTIESALEKELSEERAELPVVAKIETAEAIDNMPGIIASGSAKRPFGVMVARGDLAVEIGYERLSEIQEELLWICEAGHTPVIWATQVLESLVKSGIPTRSEISDVVAGSRAECIMLNKGDYIVNGVRAVDDILRKFEDHHYKKTSMLRALNIAEQQF
;
A
#
# COMPACT_ATOMS: atom_id res chain seq x y z
N MET A 1 9.87 -45.12 -7.23
CA MET A 1 9.43 -44.08 -6.28
C MET A 1 10.63 -43.36 -5.68
N ARG A 2 11.59 -44.06 -5.05
CA ARG A 2 12.82 -43.44 -4.52
C ARG A 2 13.57 -42.56 -5.51
N GLU A 3 13.80 -43.01 -6.75
CA GLU A 3 14.46 -42.20 -7.80
C GLU A 3 13.76 -40.86 -8.07
N LYS A 4 12.42 -40.84 -8.05
CA LYS A 4 11.66 -39.59 -8.22
C LYS A 4 11.83 -38.66 -7.01
N ALA A 5 11.88 -39.21 -5.80
CA ALA A 5 12.15 -38.41 -4.59
C ALA A 5 13.57 -37.83 -4.60
N VAL A 6 14.55 -38.58 -5.11
CA VAL A 6 15.94 -38.12 -5.27
C VAL A 6 16.02 -36.97 -6.27
N ASP A 7 15.40 -37.08 -7.44
CA ASP A 7 15.33 -35.99 -8.42
C ASP A 7 14.68 -34.71 -7.84
N VAL A 8 13.61 -34.86 -7.06
CA VAL A 8 12.98 -33.71 -6.37
C VAL A 8 13.92 -33.11 -5.32
N LEU A 9 14.63 -33.93 -4.54
CA LEU A 9 15.62 -33.44 -3.57
C LEU A 9 16.75 -32.69 -4.25
N GLU A 10 17.31 -33.21 -5.35
CA GLU A 10 18.39 -32.55 -6.11
C GLU A 10 17.94 -31.19 -6.63
N LYS A 11 16.71 -31.10 -7.18
CA LYS A 11 16.11 -29.82 -7.61
C LYS A 11 15.93 -28.86 -6.44
N MET A 12 15.42 -29.33 -5.30
CA MET A 12 15.28 -28.53 -4.09
C MET A 12 16.61 -27.98 -3.58
N LEU A 13 17.66 -28.80 -3.56
CA LEU A 13 19.01 -28.39 -3.15
C LEU A 13 19.57 -27.31 -4.08
N LYS A 14 19.38 -27.47 -5.41
CA LYS A 14 19.78 -26.47 -6.40
C LYS A 14 19.05 -25.14 -6.21
N VAL A 15 17.73 -25.19 -6.00
CA VAL A 15 16.93 -23.98 -5.73
C VAL A 15 17.41 -23.30 -4.46
N ARG A 16 17.59 -24.06 -3.36
CA ARG A 16 18.12 -23.52 -2.11
C ARG A 16 19.47 -22.82 -2.29
N GLU A 17 20.42 -23.45 -2.98
CA GLU A 17 21.75 -22.89 -3.21
C GLU A 17 21.68 -21.60 -4.03
N GLY A 18 20.87 -21.58 -5.10
CA GLY A 18 20.62 -20.38 -5.90
C GLY A 18 20.03 -19.24 -5.07
N VAL A 19 18.98 -19.53 -4.30
CA VAL A 19 18.34 -18.56 -3.40
C VAL A 19 19.32 -18.00 -2.38
N ALA A 20 20.13 -18.86 -1.75
CA ALA A 20 21.11 -18.43 -0.76
C ALA A 20 22.17 -17.50 -1.37
N SER A 21 22.67 -17.85 -2.57
CA SER A 21 23.67 -17.06 -3.29
C SER A 21 23.12 -15.71 -3.76
N ASP A 22 22.02 -15.72 -4.51
CA ASP A 22 21.47 -14.53 -5.16
C ASP A 22 20.80 -13.60 -4.15
N GLY A 23 20.11 -14.15 -3.15
CA GLY A 23 19.53 -13.35 -2.08
C GLY A 23 20.59 -12.71 -1.18
N GLU A 24 21.71 -13.38 -0.90
CA GLU A 24 22.82 -12.75 -0.16
C GLU A 24 23.49 -11.64 -0.99
N LYS A 25 23.62 -11.83 -2.31
CA LYS A 25 24.11 -10.79 -3.23
C LYS A 25 23.18 -9.57 -3.23
N LEU A 26 21.87 -9.78 -3.32
CA LEU A 26 20.87 -8.71 -3.28
C LEU A 26 20.88 -8.01 -1.91
N TYR A 27 20.88 -8.73 -0.81
CA TYR A 27 20.95 -8.16 0.54
C TYR A 27 22.22 -7.32 0.74
N ARG A 28 23.37 -7.76 0.21
CA ARG A 28 24.61 -6.99 0.26
C ARG A 28 24.53 -5.67 -0.50
N SER A 29 23.74 -5.61 -1.58
CA SER A 29 23.51 -4.37 -2.31
C SER A 29 22.82 -3.32 -1.43
N TRP A 30 21.94 -3.74 -0.52
CA TRP A 30 21.22 -2.87 0.40
C TRP A 30 22.02 -2.44 1.64
N LYS A 31 23.26 -2.94 1.82
CA LYS A 31 24.11 -2.51 2.96
C LYS A 31 24.40 -1.02 2.93
N GLU A 32 24.38 -0.39 1.75
CA GLU A 32 24.56 1.05 1.61
C GLU A 32 23.47 1.88 2.33
N TYR A 33 22.29 1.30 2.57
CA TYR A 33 21.19 1.97 3.28
C TYR A 33 21.41 2.05 4.79
N GLY A 34 22.34 1.27 5.36
CA GLY A 34 22.58 1.25 6.80
C GLY A 34 21.47 0.60 7.60
N ILE A 35 20.98 -0.57 7.15
CA ILE A 35 19.86 -1.30 7.77
C ILE A 35 20.11 -1.57 9.26
N ARG A 36 19.25 -1.00 10.13
CA ARG A 36 19.25 -1.23 11.59
C ARG A 36 19.19 -2.70 11.97
N GLU A 37 19.86 -3.04 13.06
CA GLU A 37 20.01 -4.41 13.55
C GLU A 37 18.67 -5.15 13.66
N SER A 38 17.63 -4.50 14.19
CA SER A 38 16.30 -5.12 14.37
C SER A 38 15.61 -5.51 13.05
N TYR A 39 16.00 -4.92 11.91
CA TYR A 39 15.41 -5.22 10.59
C TYR A 39 16.31 -6.04 9.68
N GLN A 40 17.55 -6.36 10.07
CA GLN A 40 18.48 -7.13 9.21
C GLN A 40 17.92 -8.51 8.84
N VAL A 41 17.22 -9.16 9.77
CA VAL A 41 16.58 -10.47 9.52
C VAL A 41 15.50 -10.34 8.44
N SER A 42 14.63 -9.33 8.55
CA SER A 42 13.54 -9.09 7.61
C SER A 42 14.04 -8.68 6.23
N ALA A 43 15.02 -7.77 6.16
CA ALA A 43 15.62 -7.37 4.90
C ALA A 43 16.34 -8.55 4.21
N ARG A 44 17.06 -9.38 4.96
CA ARG A 44 17.71 -10.56 4.39
C ARG A 44 16.70 -11.59 3.89
N ASN A 45 15.61 -11.81 4.63
CA ASN A 45 14.53 -12.71 4.21
C ASN A 45 13.82 -12.19 2.95
N LEU A 46 13.54 -10.89 2.86
CA LEU A 46 13.01 -10.26 1.66
C LEU A 46 13.92 -10.50 0.44
N ALA A 47 15.23 -10.33 0.61
CA ALA A 47 16.18 -10.60 -0.47
C ALA A 47 16.16 -12.07 -0.93
N TYR A 48 16.06 -13.02 0.01
CA TYR A 48 15.86 -14.44 -0.32
C TYR A 48 14.53 -14.70 -1.02
N TYR A 49 13.47 -14.03 -0.61
CA TYR A 49 12.18 -14.17 -1.27
C TYR A 49 12.22 -13.69 -2.72
N MET A 50 12.86 -12.54 -2.98
CA MET A 50 13.04 -12.04 -4.34
C MET A 50 13.88 -13.00 -5.19
N ALA A 51 14.93 -13.58 -4.63
CA ALA A 51 15.73 -14.60 -5.31
C ALA A 51 14.91 -15.88 -5.60
N PHE A 52 14.07 -16.31 -4.66
CA PHE A 52 13.20 -17.47 -4.85
C PHE A 52 12.12 -17.26 -5.91
N ARG A 53 11.58 -16.04 -6.02
CA ARG A 53 10.51 -15.69 -6.95
C ARG A 53 10.98 -15.32 -8.35
N GLN A 54 12.29 -15.32 -8.60
CA GLN A 54 12.85 -15.05 -9.92
C GLN A 54 12.53 -16.18 -10.92
N ASP A 55 12.37 -17.41 -10.44
CA ASP A 55 12.06 -18.59 -11.26
C ASP A 55 10.63 -19.11 -10.98
N ASP A 56 10.04 -19.78 -11.97
CA ASP A 56 8.73 -20.43 -11.81
C ASP A 56 8.86 -21.74 -11.04
N MET A 57 8.23 -21.80 -9.87
CA MET A 57 8.33 -22.92 -8.94
C MET A 57 7.17 -23.92 -9.06
N ARG A 58 6.17 -23.70 -9.92
CA ARG A 58 4.93 -24.50 -9.94
C ARG A 58 5.19 -26.00 -10.15
N ASP A 59 6.06 -26.35 -11.09
CA ASP A 59 6.43 -27.75 -11.35
C ASP A 59 7.04 -28.42 -10.10
N LEU A 60 7.88 -27.67 -9.36
CA LEU A 60 8.49 -28.17 -8.13
C LEU A 60 7.46 -28.29 -7.01
N GLN A 61 6.52 -27.34 -6.89
CA GLN A 61 5.43 -27.42 -5.92
C GLN A 61 4.59 -28.67 -6.12
N GLU A 62 4.19 -28.97 -7.37
CA GLU A 62 3.42 -30.16 -7.71
C GLU A 62 4.22 -31.45 -7.41
N ALA A 63 5.52 -31.45 -7.70
CA ALA A 63 6.39 -32.60 -7.44
C ALA A 63 6.59 -32.91 -5.95
N LEU A 64 6.40 -31.92 -5.06
CA LEU A 64 6.50 -32.08 -3.60
C LEU A 64 5.26 -32.71 -2.96
N VAL A 65 4.06 -32.47 -3.52
CA VAL A 65 2.77 -32.90 -2.93
C VAL A 65 2.68 -34.40 -2.63
N PRO A 66 3.08 -35.32 -3.55
CA PRO A 66 2.97 -36.77 -3.30
C PRO A 66 3.80 -37.27 -2.10
N TRP A 67 4.77 -36.49 -1.65
CA TRP A 67 5.65 -36.83 -0.53
C TRP A 67 5.11 -36.33 0.82
N GLY A 68 3.98 -35.63 0.83
CA GLY A 68 3.37 -35.09 2.06
C GLY A 68 4.20 -33.99 2.73
N VAL A 69 5.16 -33.40 2.01
CA VAL A 69 5.97 -32.27 2.49
C VAL A 69 5.33 -30.94 2.10
N SER A 70 5.84 -29.83 2.66
CA SER A 70 5.37 -28.48 2.31
C SER A 70 5.48 -28.23 0.81
N SER A 71 4.42 -27.70 0.20
CA SER A 71 4.40 -27.22 -1.20
C SER A 71 5.01 -25.84 -1.37
N LEU A 72 5.71 -25.32 -0.35
CA LEU A 72 6.33 -23.98 -0.33
C LEU A 72 5.36 -22.79 -0.43
N GLY A 73 4.04 -22.98 -0.58
CA GLY A 73 3.08 -21.88 -0.77
C GLY A 73 2.89 -20.92 0.42
N ARG A 74 3.68 -21.06 1.49
CA ARG A 74 3.63 -20.26 2.74
C ARG A 74 5.04 -19.95 3.24
N LEU A 75 5.98 -19.76 2.32
CA LEU A 75 7.41 -19.58 2.65
C LEU A 75 7.82 -18.14 2.93
N GLU A 76 6.94 -17.17 2.65
CA GLU A 76 7.25 -15.73 2.60
C GLU A 76 8.00 -15.27 3.84
N ALA A 77 7.47 -15.53 5.04
CA ALA A 77 8.05 -15.09 6.32
C ALA A 77 9.37 -15.78 6.72
N ASP A 78 9.73 -16.91 6.09
CA ASP A 78 10.96 -17.64 6.45
C ASP A 78 11.47 -18.52 5.30
N VAL A 79 11.98 -17.88 4.25
CA VAL A 79 12.31 -18.54 2.98
C VAL A 79 13.35 -19.64 3.18
N MET A 80 14.53 -19.28 3.69
CA MET A 80 15.62 -20.24 3.87
C MET A 80 15.28 -21.32 4.90
N GLY A 81 14.56 -20.97 5.98
CA GLY A 81 14.12 -21.93 6.96
C GLY A 81 13.18 -22.99 6.39
N LYS A 82 12.24 -22.59 5.55
CA LYS A 82 11.32 -23.52 4.86
C LYS A 82 12.03 -24.37 3.82
N LEU A 83 12.92 -23.78 3.02
CA LEU A 83 13.74 -24.54 2.06
C LEU A 83 14.60 -25.59 2.79
N ASN A 84 15.26 -25.21 3.88
CA ASN A 84 16.04 -26.13 4.71
C ASN A 84 15.19 -27.29 5.25
N ALA A 85 14.03 -26.98 5.83
CA ALA A 85 13.13 -27.98 6.38
C ALA A 85 12.62 -28.97 5.31
N VAL A 86 12.30 -28.50 4.10
CA VAL A 86 11.88 -29.38 3.00
C VAL A 86 13.05 -30.23 2.51
N CYS A 87 14.23 -29.66 2.28
CA CYS A 87 15.42 -30.42 1.89
C CYS A 87 15.77 -31.50 2.93
N LYS A 88 15.71 -31.15 4.23
CA LYS A 88 15.95 -32.09 5.34
C LYS A 88 14.92 -33.21 5.37
N THR A 89 13.64 -32.89 5.18
CA THR A 89 12.58 -33.92 5.16
C THR A 89 12.75 -34.83 3.96
N MET A 90 13.04 -34.27 2.78
CA MET A 90 13.25 -35.03 1.56
C MET A 90 14.49 -35.93 1.65
N SER A 91 15.58 -35.50 2.28
CA SER A 91 16.76 -36.34 2.48
C SER A 91 16.49 -37.55 3.39
N LEU A 92 15.65 -37.38 4.40
CA LEU A 92 15.17 -38.50 5.22
C LEU A 92 14.31 -39.48 4.42
N ILE A 93 13.46 -38.97 3.51
CA ILE A 93 12.61 -39.80 2.63
C ILE A 93 13.46 -40.58 1.62
N THR A 94 14.50 -39.96 1.05
CA THR A 94 15.36 -40.59 0.04
C THR A 94 16.42 -41.49 0.64
N GLY A 95 16.79 -41.27 1.91
CA GLY A 95 17.93 -41.90 2.57
C GLY A 95 19.28 -41.32 2.13
N GLU A 96 19.28 -40.17 1.44
CA GLU A 96 20.51 -39.48 1.03
C GLU A 96 21.07 -38.68 2.21
N ALA A 97 22.39 -38.76 2.42
CA ALA A 97 23.06 -37.88 3.36
C ALA A 97 23.16 -36.47 2.76
N LEU A 98 22.97 -35.45 3.60
CA LEU A 98 23.23 -34.07 3.22
C LEU A 98 24.65 -33.71 3.67
N ASP A 99 25.44 -33.18 2.75
CA ASP A 99 26.82 -32.76 3.02
C ASP A 99 26.90 -31.41 3.75
N ASP A 100 25.80 -30.63 3.75
CA ASP A 100 25.69 -29.31 4.38
C ASP A 100 25.00 -29.41 5.76
N GLY A 101 25.77 -29.18 6.83
CA GLY A 101 25.29 -29.17 8.21
C GLY A 101 24.33 -28.03 8.55
N ASP A 102 24.25 -26.99 7.71
CA ASP A 102 23.30 -25.89 7.86
C ASP A 102 21.89 -26.22 7.32
N ILE A 103 21.73 -27.37 6.64
CA ILE A 103 20.41 -27.88 6.23
C ILE A 103 19.80 -28.70 7.35
N ASP A 104 19.12 -28.01 8.25
CA ASP A 104 18.35 -28.63 9.32
C ASP A 104 17.03 -27.91 9.61
N TYR A 105 16.20 -28.52 10.43
CA TYR A 105 15.01 -27.87 10.96
C TYR A 105 15.40 -26.71 11.87
N HIS A 106 14.69 -25.59 11.76
CA HIS A 106 14.81 -24.54 12.76
C HIS A 106 14.27 -25.01 14.11
N SER A 107 14.87 -24.47 15.18
CA SER A 107 14.30 -24.64 16.52
C SER A 107 12.90 -24.02 16.58
N MET A 108 12.02 -24.57 17.42
CA MET A 108 10.67 -24.06 17.59
C MET A 108 10.65 -22.59 18.04
N GLN A 109 11.62 -22.19 18.88
CA GLN A 109 11.79 -20.81 19.31
C GLN A 109 12.20 -19.87 18.15
N THR A 110 13.11 -20.31 17.29
CA THR A 110 13.51 -19.54 16.09
C THR A 110 12.34 -19.39 15.12
N PHE A 111 11.53 -20.43 14.97
CA PHE A 111 10.33 -20.43 14.17
C PHE A 111 9.32 -19.39 14.70
N GLU A 112 8.96 -19.48 15.98
CA GLU A 112 8.04 -18.53 16.62
C GLU A 112 8.53 -17.09 16.52
N ASN A 113 9.81 -16.83 16.80
CA ASN A 113 10.37 -15.48 16.72
C ASN A 113 10.27 -14.86 15.33
N ARG A 114 10.52 -15.62 14.26
CA ARG A 114 10.43 -15.12 12.88
C ARG A 114 9.00 -14.83 12.46
N TYR A 115 8.08 -15.73 12.77
CA TYR A 115 6.65 -15.52 12.51
C TYR A 115 6.06 -14.37 13.34
N ASN A 116 6.71 -14.01 14.45
CA ASN A 116 6.31 -12.88 15.29
C ASN A 116 6.91 -11.54 14.85
N LEU A 117 7.90 -11.50 13.95
CA LEU A 117 8.52 -10.24 13.51
C LEU A 117 7.51 -9.29 12.87
N LEU A 118 6.62 -9.82 12.01
CA LEU A 118 5.57 -9.00 11.41
C LEU A 118 4.63 -8.42 12.47
N ASN A 119 4.25 -9.21 13.48
CA ASN A 119 3.43 -8.73 14.59
C ASN A 119 4.16 -7.66 15.41
N GLN A 120 5.46 -7.83 15.67
CA GLN A 120 6.27 -6.82 16.36
C GLN A 120 6.31 -5.51 15.58
N HIS A 121 6.62 -5.55 14.28
CA HIS A 121 6.63 -4.36 13.44
C HIS A 121 5.24 -3.73 13.33
N THR A 122 4.18 -4.55 13.33
CA THR A 122 2.79 -4.07 13.37
C THR A 122 2.52 -3.26 14.63
N LEU A 123 2.93 -3.75 15.80
CA LEU A 123 2.79 -3.05 17.08
C LEU A 123 3.58 -1.73 17.11
N GLU A 124 4.78 -1.71 16.51
CA GLU A 124 5.61 -0.50 16.40
C GLU A 124 4.89 0.61 15.63
N ILE A 125 4.10 0.29 14.59
CA ILE A 125 3.45 1.27 13.71
C ILE A 125 2.00 1.53 14.10
N PHE A 126 1.19 0.49 14.28
CA PHE A 126 -0.27 0.62 14.48
C PHE A 126 -0.67 0.58 15.95
N GLY A 127 0.20 0.07 16.84
CA GLY A 127 -0.11 -0.13 18.25
C GLY A 127 -0.80 -1.47 18.50
N GLU A 128 -1.35 -1.63 19.70
CA GLU A 128 -2.11 -2.84 20.06
C GLU A 128 -3.47 -2.81 19.36
N ALA A 129 -3.85 -3.95 18.76
CA ALA A 129 -5.18 -4.18 18.22
C ALA A 129 -6.19 -4.49 19.34
N ASP A 130 -7.46 -4.54 18.98
CA ASP A 130 -8.53 -5.08 19.83
C ASP A 130 -8.32 -6.59 20.08
N ASP A 131 -8.54 -7.08 21.29
CA ASP A 131 -8.24 -8.49 21.67
C ASP A 131 -8.94 -9.53 20.78
N ASP A 132 -10.04 -9.16 20.14
CA ASP A 132 -10.90 -10.04 19.35
C ASP A 132 -10.67 -9.95 17.82
N ARG A 133 -9.72 -9.12 17.34
CA ARG A 133 -9.32 -9.07 15.93
C ARG A 133 -7.86 -8.64 15.73
N LYS A 134 -7.22 -9.16 14.69
CA LYS A 134 -5.82 -8.94 14.33
C LYS A 134 -5.62 -7.76 13.38
N THR A 135 -6.54 -7.53 12.45
CA THR A 135 -6.41 -6.43 11.47
C THR A 135 -6.94 -5.13 12.07
N HIS A 136 -6.15 -4.06 11.98
CA HIS A 136 -6.49 -2.72 12.46
C HIS A 136 -7.46 -1.99 11.51
N ILE A 137 -8.21 -1.02 12.02
CA ILE A 137 -9.10 -0.16 11.24
C ILE A 137 -8.61 1.28 11.30
N LEU A 138 -8.12 1.78 10.16
CA LEU A 138 -7.72 3.16 9.94
C LEU A 138 -8.86 3.94 9.27
N VAL A 139 -9.25 5.08 9.83
CA VAL A 139 -10.34 5.90 9.28
C VAL A 139 -9.85 7.28 8.89
N THR A 140 -10.13 7.69 7.66
CA THR A 140 -9.86 9.07 7.22
C THR A 140 -10.83 10.04 7.88
N MET A 141 -10.30 10.96 8.67
CA MET A 141 -11.10 11.91 9.43
C MET A 141 -11.71 12.98 8.51
N PRO A 142 -13.03 13.22 8.58
CA PRO A 142 -13.65 14.35 7.90
C PRO A 142 -13.37 15.67 8.62
N THR A 143 -13.47 16.81 7.93
CA THR A 143 -13.21 18.15 8.49
C THR A 143 -14.07 18.41 9.74
N GLU A 144 -15.30 17.89 9.73
CA GLU A 144 -16.29 17.93 10.80
C GLU A 144 -15.78 17.30 12.11
N ALA A 145 -14.83 16.37 12.05
CA ALA A 145 -14.22 15.78 13.25
C ALA A 145 -13.45 16.80 14.11
N SER A 146 -13.10 17.95 13.55
CA SER A 146 -12.49 19.06 14.29
C SER A 146 -13.48 19.80 15.21
N GLU A 147 -14.79 19.68 14.96
CA GLU A 147 -15.84 20.40 15.70
C GLU A 147 -16.86 19.46 16.34
N ASN A 148 -16.94 18.22 15.88
CA ASN A 148 -17.88 17.21 16.36
C ASN A 148 -17.16 16.10 17.15
N GLU A 149 -16.95 16.33 18.44
CA GLU A 149 -16.37 15.33 19.37
C GLU A 149 -17.20 14.04 19.42
N ALA A 150 -18.53 14.12 19.26
CA ALA A 150 -19.40 12.95 19.30
C ALA A 150 -19.12 11.99 18.13
N LEU A 151 -18.87 12.52 16.93
CA LEU A 151 -18.48 11.71 15.77
C LEU A 151 -17.20 10.91 16.05
N VAL A 152 -16.18 11.56 16.63
CA VAL A 152 -14.90 10.90 16.93
C VAL A 152 -15.08 9.80 17.96
N ARG A 153 -15.85 10.04 19.02
CA ARG A 153 -16.21 9.01 20.00
C ARG A 153 -16.94 7.84 19.34
N ASP A 154 -17.96 8.13 18.53
CA ASP A 154 -18.76 7.09 17.88
C ASP A 154 -17.92 6.22 16.92
N LEU A 155 -16.85 6.78 16.32
CA LEU A 155 -15.89 6.04 15.51
C LEU A 155 -15.00 5.11 16.35
N ILE A 156 -14.46 5.59 17.48
CA ILE A 156 -13.65 4.76 18.38
C ILE A 156 -14.50 3.64 18.97
N ASP A 157 -15.72 3.94 19.43
CA ASP A 157 -16.67 2.97 19.97
C ASP A 157 -17.10 1.93 18.91
N ALA A 158 -17.11 2.31 17.63
CA ALA A 158 -17.39 1.41 16.52
C ALA A 158 -16.23 0.45 16.18
N GLY A 159 -15.03 0.67 16.73
CA GLY A 159 -13.86 -0.16 16.48
C GLY A 159 -12.74 0.50 15.67
N MET A 160 -12.70 1.84 15.54
CA MET A 160 -11.54 2.53 14.94
C MET A 160 -10.31 2.42 15.85
N ASP A 161 -9.17 1.98 15.29
CA ASP A 161 -7.89 1.90 16.02
C ASP A 161 -6.94 3.05 15.66
N MET A 162 -7.13 3.62 14.46
CA MET A 162 -6.29 4.70 13.97
C MET A 162 -7.09 5.74 13.22
N ALA A 163 -6.74 7.00 13.42
CA ALA A 163 -7.30 8.14 12.73
C ALA A 163 -6.30 8.67 11.70
N ARG A 164 -6.69 8.72 10.42
CA ARG A 164 -5.92 9.34 9.34
C ARG A 164 -6.34 10.80 9.16
N ILE A 165 -5.41 11.73 9.31
CA ILE A 165 -5.55 13.14 8.91
C ILE A 165 -4.84 13.35 7.58
N ASN A 166 -5.59 13.75 6.55
CA ASN A 166 -5.05 13.95 5.21
C ASN A 166 -4.60 15.41 5.02
N CYS A 167 -3.29 15.66 4.98
CA CYS A 167 -2.71 17.01 4.89
C CYS A 167 -2.86 17.65 3.51
N ALA A 168 -3.42 16.95 2.51
CA ALA A 168 -3.86 17.55 1.25
C ALA A 168 -5.01 18.56 1.43
N HIS A 169 -5.71 18.50 2.58
CA HIS A 169 -6.86 19.32 2.91
C HIS A 169 -6.69 19.95 4.30
N ASP A 170 -7.51 20.97 4.56
CA ASP A 170 -7.54 21.70 5.83
C ASP A 170 -6.17 22.35 6.17
N ASP A 171 -6.00 22.77 7.43
CA ASP A 171 -4.84 23.51 7.92
C ASP A 171 -4.46 23.10 9.35
N GLU A 172 -3.32 23.61 9.84
CA GLU A 172 -2.81 23.33 11.20
C GLU A 172 -3.85 23.61 12.31
N TYR A 173 -4.67 24.66 12.14
CA TYR A 173 -5.72 25.00 13.11
C TYR A 173 -6.77 23.88 13.19
N THR A 174 -7.22 23.41 12.04
CA THR A 174 -8.22 22.34 11.94
C THR A 174 -7.64 21.01 12.43
N TRP A 175 -6.42 20.66 12.01
CA TRP A 175 -5.75 19.43 12.44
C TRP A 175 -5.53 19.40 13.95
N THR A 176 -5.12 20.52 14.57
CA THR A 176 -4.94 20.63 16.04
C THR A 176 -6.23 20.28 16.78
N ARG A 177 -7.38 20.77 16.30
CA ARG A 177 -8.68 20.45 16.90
C ARG A 177 -9.06 18.99 16.69
N MET A 178 -8.82 18.41 15.51
CA MET A 178 -9.04 16.98 15.27
C MET A 178 -8.22 16.13 16.24
N ILE A 179 -6.92 16.40 16.34
CA ILE A 179 -5.98 15.68 17.23
C ILE A 179 -6.51 15.70 18.67
N ARG A 180 -6.86 16.89 19.17
CA ARG A 180 -7.42 17.04 20.52
C ARG A 180 -8.68 16.20 20.73
N ASN A 181 -9.59 16.18 19.77
CA ASN A 181 -10.82 15.40 19.88
C ASN A 181 -10.56 13.89 19.87
N ILE A 182 -9.59 13.43 19.06
CA ILE A 182 -9.15 12.03 19.00
C ILE A 182 -8.53 11.60 20.34
N GLU A 183 -7.58 12.39 20.87
CA GLU A 183 -6.93 12.11 22.14
C GLU A 183 -7.93 12.06 23.32
N GLU A 184 -8.87 13.01 23.36
CA GLU A 184 -9.88 13.05 24.43
C GLU A 184 -10.86 11.87 24.33
N ALA A 185 -11.30 11.52 23.12
CA ALA A 185 -12.18 10.38 22.91
C ALA A 185 -11.47 9.03 23.21
N SER A 186 -10.20 8.91 22.86
CA SER A 186 -9.35 7.76 23.19
C SER A 186 -9.20 7.60 24.71
N LYS A 187 -8.87 8.69 25.42
CA LYS A 187 -8.77 8.69 26.90
C LYS A 187 -10.08 8.28 27.59
N ARG A 188 -11.23 8.75 27.08
CA ARG A 188 -12.55 8.46 27.66
C ARG A 188 -13.01 7.03 27.42
N SER A 189 -12.74 6.48 26.24
CA SER A 189 -13.11 5.11 25.89
C SER A 189 -12.18 4.07 26.52
N GLY A 190 -10.96 4.47 26.91
CA GLY A 190 -9.91 3.55 27.34
C GLY A 190 -9.28 2.76 26.18
N ARG A 191 -9.67 3.04 24.94
CA ARG A 191 -9.11 2.45 23.73
C ARG A 191 -8.01 3.37 23.19
N ASN A 192 -6.83 2.83 22.93
CA ASN A 192 -5.77 3.59 22.30
C ASN A 192 -6.11 3.84 20.83
N CYS A 193 -6.02 5.10 20.37
CA CYS A 193 -6.25 5.44 18.96
C CYS A 193 -5.08 6.27 18.44
N ARG A 194 -4.26 5.70 17.57
CA ARG A 194 -3.11 6.40 16.99
C ARG A 194 -3.53 7.36 15.88
N ILE A 195 -2.75 8.42 15.68
CA ILE A 195 -2.97 9.44 14.66
C ILE A 195 -1.93 9.28 13.54
N LEU A 196 -2.38 8.88 12.37
CA LEU A 196 -1.58 8.87 11.15
C LEU A 196 -1.81 10.18 10.39
N MET A 197 -0.76 10.95 10.11
CA MET A 197 -0.85 12.14 9.27
C MET A 197 -0.25 11.86 7.89
N ASP A 198 -1.03 12.09 6.83
CA ASP A 198 -0.69 11.75 5.45
C ASP A 198 -0.26 12.99 4.66
N ILE A 199 1.04 13.06 4.35
CA ILE A 199 1.67 14.10 3.54
C ILE A 199 1.29 13.89 2.06
N SER A 200 0.75 14.92 1.43
CA SER A 200 0.07 14.83 0.14
C SER A 200 1.00 14.51 -1.04
N GLY A 201 2.26 14.91 -0.97
CA GLY A 201 3.22 14.73 -2.05
C GLY A 201 2.83 15.47 -3.35
N PRO A 202 3.50 15.17 -4.47
CA PRO A 202 3.42 15.95 -5.71
C PRO A 202 2.20 15.59 -6.59
N LYS A 203 1.01 15.46 -6.01
CA LYS A 203 -0.20 15.12 -6.79
C LYS A 203 -0.52 16.21 -7.81
N ILE A 204 -0.52 15.86 -9.09
CA ILE A 204 -0.87 16.80 -10.16
C ILE A 204 -2.39 16.95 -10.19
N ARG A 205 -2.87 18.19 -10.16
CA ARG A 205 -4.30 18.52 -10.15
C ARG A 205 -4.64 19.60 -11.16
N VAL A 206 -5.91 19.64 -11.57
CA VAL A 206 -6.49 20.76 -12.31
C VAL A 206 -6.52 22.00 -11.40
N LYS A 207 -5.63 22.95 -11.65
CA LYS A 207 -5.53 24.21 -10.88
C LYS A 207 -6.60 25.21 -11.30
N THR A 208 -6.68 25.47 -12.59
CA THR A 208 -7.66 26.41 -13.17
C THR A 208 -8.33 25.81 -14.39
N LEU A 209 -9.58 26.23 -14.62
CA LEU A 209 -10.42 25.78 -15.72
C LEU A 209 -10.99 27.01 -16.43
N LEU A 210 -10.70 27.14 -17.71
CA LEU A 210 -11.29 28.11 -18.62
C LEU A 210 -12.18 27.39 -19.63
N THR A 211 -13.41 27.85 -19.81
CA THR A 211 -14.33 27.23 -20.77
C THR A 211 -15.34 28.21 -21.36
N SER A 212 -15.76 27.97 -22.60
CA SER A 212 -16.93 28.60 -23.22
C SER A 212 -18.24 27.87 -22.93
N LYS A 213 -18.18 26.63 -22.40
CA LYS A 213 -19.34 25.79 -22.12
C LYS A 213 -20.00 26.19 -20.80
N ARG A 214 -21.34 26.24 -20.79
CA ARG A 214 -22.12 26.40 -19.55
C ARG A 214 -21.90 25.23 -18.56
N ASN A 215 -21.71 24.02 -19.10
CA ASN A 215 -21.35 22.84 -18.34
C ASN A 215 -20.12 22.19 -18.99
N PRO A 216 -18.90 22.39 -18.45
CA PRO A 216 -17.66 21.93 -19.06
C PRO A 216 -17.53 20.42 -18.94
N LYS A 217 -18.21 19.70 -19.82
CA LYS A 217 -18.08 18.26 -19.97
C LYS A 217 -17.15 17.93 -21.13
N LEU A 218 -16.38 16.87 -20.95
CA LEU A 218 -15.64 16.18 -21.98
C LEU A 218 -16.33 14.87 -22.32
N SER A 219 -16.61 14.68 -23.60
CA SER A 219 -17.15 13.45 -24.21
C SER A 219 -16.12 12.88 -25.18
N VAL A 220 -16.25 11.60 -25.52
CA VAL A 220 -15.36 10.94 -26.48
C VAL A 220 -15.29 11.72 -27.81
N GLY A 221 -14.07 11.94 -28.31
CA GLY A 221 -13.75 12.75 -29.49
C GLY A 221 -13.59 14.25 -29.24
N GLU A 222 -13.96 14.75 -28.05
CA GLU A 222 -13.79 16.17 -27.73
C GLU A 222 -12.35 16.50 -27.36
N LYS A 223 -11.87 17.65 -27.86
CA LYS A 223 -10.53 18.17 -27.61
C LYS A 223 -10.52 19.21 -26.49
N PHE A 224 -9.48 19.17 -25.68
CA PHE A 224 -9.18 20.20 -24.69
C PHE A 224 -7.71 20.58 -24.71
N LEU A 225 -7.42 21.79 -24.22
CA LEU A 225 -6.05 22.27 -24.02
C LEU A 225 -5.64 22.00 -22.57
N LEU A 226 -4.53 21.27 -22.39
CA LEU A 226 -3.79 21.20 -21.14
C LEU A 226 -2.66 22.23 -21.21
N SER A 227 -2.89 23.41 -20.63
CA SER A 227 -2.04 24.58 -20.81
C SER A 227 -0.90 24.63 -19.81
N ASN A 228 0.29 25.02 -20.29
CA ASN A 228 1.46 25.33 -19.46
C ASN A 228 1.47 26.76 -18.92
N GLN A 229 0.44 27.58 -19.20
CA GLN A 229 0.33 28.98 -18.79
C GLN A 229 -0.86 29.21 -17.86
N GLU A 230 -0.70 30.11 -16.87
CA GLU A 230 -1.82 30.52 -16.01
C GLU A 230 -2.87 31.33 -16.79
N ALA A 231 -2.42 32.23 -17.66
CA ALA A 231 -3.27 33.05 -18.50
C ALA A 231 -3.71 32.29 -19.77
N MET A 232 -4.66 31.36 -19.59
CA MET A 232 -5.15 30.52 -20.67
C MET A 232 -5.97 31.31 -21.70
N ARG A 233 -5.95 30.83 -22.96
CA ARG A 233 -6.83 31.29 -24.04
C ARG A 233 -7.46 30.09 -24.73
N LEU A 234 -8.72 30.23 -25.12
CA LEU A 234 -9.40 29.24 -25.94
C LEU A 234 -9.00 29.44 -27.40
N SER A 235 -8.52 28.39 -28.05
CA SER A 235 -8.21 28.37 -29.48
C SER A 235 -9.42 27.85 -30.28
N ASN A 236 -9.46 28.13 -31.59
CA ASN A 236 -10.55 27.64 -32.45
C ASN A 236 -10.65 26.11 -32.39
N GLY A 237 -11.83 25.60 -32.04
CA GLY A 237 -12.09 24.16 -31.91
C GLY A 237 -11.78 23.58 -30.52
N VAL A 238 -11.36 24.40 -29.55
CA VAL A 238 -11.13 23.99 -28.16
C VAL A 238 -12.00 24.85 -27.23
N GLU A 239 -12.98 24.22 -26.58
CA GLU A 239 -13.93 24.89 -25.71
C GLU A 239 -13.59 24.76 -24.21
N ILE A 240 -12.59 23.94 -23.88
CA ILE A 240 -12.11 23.69 -22.52
C ILE A 240 -10.59 23.80 -22.53
N ALA A 241 -10.04 24.65 -21.67
CA ALA A 241 -8.63 24.72 -21.34
C ALA A 241 -8.45 24.56 -19.84
N ILE A 242 -7.49 23.75 -19.43
CA ILE A 242 -7.12 23.53 -18.03
C ILE A 242 -5.63 23.74 -17.83
N ASN A 243 -5.25 24.28 -16.68
CA ASN A 243 -3.87 24.37 -16.23
C ASN A 243 -3.68 23.46 -15.01
N THR A 244 -2.44 23.03 -14.76
CA THR A 244 -2.11 22.06 -13.71
C THR A 244 -1.34 22.69 -12.56
N THR A 245 -1.28 22.01 -11.41
CA THR A 245 -0.44 22.41 -10.28
C THR A 245 1.07 22.31 -10.58
N VAL A 246 1.46 21.58 -11.63
CA VAL A 246 2.85 21.31 -12.03
C VAL A 246 2.99 21.47 -13.55
N PRO A 247 2.91 22.69 -14.11
CA PRO A 247 2.89 22.90 -15.57
C PRO A 247 4.13 22.39 -16.31
N GLU A 248 5.27 22.32 -15.63
CA GLU A 248 6.55 21.84 -16.16
C GLU A 248 6.50 20.36 -16.59
N VAL A 249 5.54 19.59 -16.07
CA VAL A 249 5.32 18.19 -16.49
C VAL A 249 5.00 18.09 -17.97
N LEU A 250 4.28 19.08 -18.51
CA LEU A 250 3.78 19.07 -19.88
C LEU A 250 4.90 19.12 -20.92
N MET A 251 6.09 19.60 -20.55
CA MET A 251 7.26 19.62 -21.43
C MET A 251 7.86 18.24 -21.67
N LYS A 252 7.50 17.24 -20.85
CA LYS A 252 8.00 15.88 -20.96
C LYS A 252 6.99 14.92 -21.59
N VAL A 253 5.80 15.40 -21.92
CA VAL A 253 4.74 14.57 -22.50
C VAL A 253 4.87 14.57 -24.01
N ASP A 254 4.96 13.38 -24.58
CA ASP A 254 5.05 13.17 -26.02
C ASP A 254 3.67 12.99 -26.67
N LYS A 255 3.60 13.27 -27.97
CA LYS A 255 2.41 12.99 -28.77
C LYS A 255 2.11 11.48 -28.73
N GLY A 256 0.84 11.12 -28.51
CA GLY A 256 0.38 9.75 -28.40
C GLY A 256 0.34 9.22 -26.96
N GLN A 257 0.88 9.95 -25.98
CA GLN A 257 0.82 9.54 -24.58
C GLN A 257 -0.56 9.79 -23.95
N LEU A 258 -0.89 8.96 -22.96
CA LEU A 258 -2.15 8.99 -22.26
C LEU A 258 -2.17 10.05 -21.15
N VAL A 259 -3.30 10.76 -21.06
CA VAL A 259 -3.64 11.68 -19.98
C VAL A 259 -4.95 11.22 -19.35
N LYS A 260 -4.93 10.95 -18.05
CA LYS A 260 -6.13 10.59 -17.29
C LYS A 260 -6.53 11.74 -16.37
N LEU A 261 -7.81 12.09 -16.35
CA LEU A 261 -8.37 13.13 -15.46
C LEU A 261 -9.41 12.53 -14.53
N ASP A 262 -9.52 13.13 -13.33
CA ASP A 262 -10.51 12.79 -12.32
C ASP A 262 -10.49 11.29 -12.01
N ASP A 263 -9.39 10.77 -11.49
CA ASP A 263 -9.24 9.35 -11.11
C ASP A 263 -9.55 8.37 -12.28
N GLY A 264 -9.18 8.75 -13.51
CA GLY A 264 -9.41 7.94 -14.71
C GLY A 264 -10.85 7.97 -15.25
N HIS A 265 -11.72 8.85 -14.72
CA HIS A 265 -13.08 9.01 -15.24
C HIS A 265 -13.10 9.57 -16.68
N ILE A 266 -12.03 10.26 -17.08
CA ILE A 266 -11.76 10.72 -18.45
C ILE A 266 -10.37 10.23 -18.83
N GLU A 267 -10.24 9.54 -19.96
CA GLU A 267 -8.97 9.21 -20.59
C GLU A 267 -8.88 9.98 -21.91
N ALA A 268 -7.71 10.53 -22.19
CA ALA A 268 -7.42 11.32 -23.37
C ALA A 268 -6.01 11.05 -23.90
N GLU A 269 -5.81 11.24 -25.18
CA GLU A 269 -4.49 11.08 -25.83
C GLU A 269 -3.98 12.45 -26.28
N VAL A 270 -2.68 12.71 -26.12
CA VAL A 270 -2.05 13.92 -26.65
C VAL A 270 -1.97 13.84 -28.18
N VAL A 271 -2.77 14.64 -28.88
CA VAL A 271 -2.85 14.63 -30.35
C VAL A 271 -1.97 15.70 -31.00
N GLU A 272 -1.63 16.76 -30.28
CA GLU A 272 -0.83 17.88 -30.75
C GLU A 272 -0.08 18.55 -29.59
N ILE A 273 1.18 18.92 -29.80
CA ILE A 273 1.98 19.72 -28.85
C ILE A 273 2.09 21.13 -29.44
N ARG A 274 1.78 22.15 -28.64
CA ARG A 274 1.85 23.57 -28.99
C ARG A 274 2.69 24.33 -27.97
N ASP A 275 3.06 25.56 -28.31
CA ASP A 275 3.80 26.46 -27.41
C ASP A 275 3.03 26.72 -26.10
N GLU A 276 1.69 26.82 -26.19
CA GLU A 276 0.79 27.06 -25.04
C GLU A 276 0.38 25.81 -24.24
N GLY A 277 0.86 24.61 -24.64
CA GLY A 277 0.57 23.34 -23.96
C GLY A 277 0.18 22.19 -24.90
N LEU A 278 -0.56 21.22 -24.37
CA LEU A 278 -0.93 19.99 -25.08
C LEU A 278 -2.39 20.03 -25.51
N ILE A 279 -2.67 19.68 -26.76
CA ILE A 279 -4.03 19.38 -27.19
C ILE A 279 -4.27 17.90 -26.98
N CYS A 280 -5.24 17.60 -26.12
CA CYS A 280 -5.64 16.24 -25.80
C CYS A 280 -7.00 15.95 -26.41
N GLU A 281 -7.18 14.77 -26.99
CA GLU A 281 -8.46 14.28 -27.49
C GLU A 281 -8.99 13.18 -26.57
N THR A 282 -10.23 13.34 -26.10
CA THR A 282 -10.85 12.39 -25.16
C THR A 282 -11.12 11.06 -25.86
N THR A 283 -10.55 9.97 -25.37
CA THR A 283 -10.70 8.63 -25.95
C THR A 283 -11.71 7.79 -25.19
N LYS A 284 -11.89 8.01 -23.89
CA LYS A 284 -12.81 7.26 -23.03
C LYS A 284 -13.38 8.11 -21.91
N THR A 285 -14.64 7.83 -21.56
CA THR A 285 -15.32 8.40 -20.40
C THR A 285 -16.13 7.34 -19.67
N VAL A 286 -16.28 7.46 -18.35
CA VAL A 286 -17.16 6.55 -17.57
C VAL A 286 -18.66 6.76 -17.79
N LYS A 287 -19.03 7.84 -18.50
CA LYS A 287 -20.41 8.21 -18.81
C LYS A 287 -20.51 8.53 -20.28
N GLU A 288 -21.56 8.02 -20.92
CA GLU A 288 -21.84 8.28 -22.34
C GLU A 288 -22.09 9.77 -22.62
N ASP A 289 -22.69 10.49 -21.67
CA ASP A 289 -23.02 11.92 -21.79
C ASP A 289 -21.87 12.87 -21.38
N GLY A 290 -20.65 12.32 -21.31
CA GLY A 290 -19.44 13.03 -20.92
C GLY A 290 -19.32 13.32 -19.42
N VAL A 291 -18.09 13.57 -18.98
CA VAL A 291 -17.76 13.82 -17.57
C VAL A 291 -17.42 15.28 -17.37
N ARG A 292 -17.93 15.88 -16.29
CA ARG A 292 -17.71 17.29 -15.98
C ARG A 292 -16.30 17.49 -15.44
N VAL A 293 -15.52 18.35 -16.10
CA VAL A 293 -14.23 18.81 -15.63
C VAL A 293 -14.42 19.76 -14.45
N LYS A 294 -13.65 19.55 -13.40
CA LYS A 294 -13.67 20.36 -12.17
C LYS A 294 -12.23 20.65 -11.76
N THR A 295 -12.03 21.79 -11.08
CA THR A 295 -10.77 22.08 -10.39
C THR A 295 -10.53 21.08 -9.26
N GLU A 296 -9.29 21.00 -8.79
CA GLU A 296 -8.81 20.08 -7.74
C GLU A 296 -8.81 18.59 -8.11
N LYS A 297 -9.32 18.22 -9.28
CA LYS A 297 -9.31 16.84 -9.78
C LYS A 297 -7.92 16.42 -10.21
N GLY A 298 -7.57 15.16 -9.93
CA GLY A 298 -6.26 14.59 -10.27
C GLY A 298 -6.03 14.52 -11.77
N ILE A 299 -4.77 14.65 -12.15
CA ILE A 299 -4.25 14.45 -13.51
C ILE A 299 -3.13 13.41 -13.41
N ASN A 300 -3.19 12.39 -14.23
CA ASN A 300 -2.22 11.30 -14.26
C ASN A 300 -1.64 11.16 -15.67
N PHE A 301 -0.36 10.82 -15.74
CA PHE A 301 0.38 10.57 -16.98
C PHE A 301 1.02 9.17 -16.87
N PRO A 302 0.25 8.10 -17.12
CA PRO A 302 0.72 6.73 -16.82
C PRO A 302 1.97 6.30 -17.57
N ASP A 303 2.22 6.88 -18.75
CA ASP A 303 3.36 6.56 -19.61
C ASP A 303 4.61 7.40 -19.30
N LEU A 304 4.56 8.27 -18.30
CA LEU A 304 5.61 9.25 -18.03
C LEU A 304 6.31 8.98 -16.69
N GLU A 305 7.63 8.81 -16.74
CA GLU A 305 8.48 8.84 -15.55
C GLU A 305 8.56 10.28 -15.00
N LEU A 306 7.73 10.54 -13.98
CA LEU A 306 7.68 11.81 -13.29
C LEU A 306 8.84 11.93 -12.31
N ASN A 307 9.95 12.52 -12.75
CA ASN A 307 11.01 12.96 -11.85
C ASN A 307 10.60 14.24 -11.10
N LEU A 308 9.55 14.13 -10.29
CA LEU A 308 9.10 15.13 -9.33
C LEU A 308 9.70 14.83 -7.97
N SER A 309 10.06 15.89 -7.25
CA SER A 309 10.41 15.77 -5.83
C SER A 309 9.23 15.16 -5.07
N VAL A 310 9.51 14.16 -4.24
CA VAL A 310 8.48 13.50 -3.41
C VAL A 310 7.88 14.44 -2.36
N LEU A 311 8.58 15.54 -2.03
CA LEU A 311 8.08 16.60 -1.17
C LEU A 311 7.96 17.92 -1.93
N THR A 312 6.80 18.54 -1.85
CA THR A 312 6.56 19.92 -2.32
C THR A 312 6.95 20.95 -1.25
N GLU A 313 6.93 22.24 -1.61
CA GLU A 313 7.12 23.32 -0.62
C GLU A 313 6.03 23.34 0.46
N LYS A 314 4.80 22.96 0.10
CA LYS A 314 3.70 22.83 1.07
C LYS A 314 3.99 21.67 2.02
N ASP A 315 4.39 20.51 1.49
CA ASP A 315 4.71 19.33 2.30
C ASP A 315 5.83 19.64 3.30
N CYS A 316 6.88 20.36 2.89
CA CYS A 316 7.95 20.79 3.80
C CYS A 316 7.46 21.72 4.92
N LYS A 317 6.41 22.51 4.69
CA LYS A 317 5.81 23.37 5.73
C LYS A 317 4.94 22.54 6.67
N ASP A 318 4.07 21.70 6.10
CA ASP A 318 3.18 20.82 6.86
C ASP A 318 3.98 19.84 7.74
N LEU A 319 5.14 19.36 7.25
CA LEU A 319 6.00 18.41 7.96
C LEU A 319 6.43 18.94 9.34
N LYS A 320 6.60 20.26 9.49
CA LYS A 320 6.98 20.90 10.77
C LYS A 320 5.93 20.72 11.86
N PHE A 321 4.66 20.72 11.45
CA PHE A 321 3.52 20.47 12.32
C PHE A 321 3.37 18.96 12.52
N VAL A 322 3.36 18.20 11.42
CA VAL A 322 3.15 16.75 11.41
C VAL A 322 4.18 16.01 12.27
N ALA A 323 5.46 16.35 12.17
CA ALA A 323 6.54 15.75 12.96
C ALA A 323 6.36 15.94 14.49
N LYS A 324 5.57 16.93 14.92
CA LYS A 324 5.29 17.20 16.35
C LYS A 324 4.02 16.56 16.86
N HIS A 325 3.11 16.14 15.98
CA HIS A 325 1.77 15.72 16.37
C HIS A 325 1.34 14.33 15.91
N ALA A 326 1.91 13.81 14.82
CA ALA A 326 1.53 12.51 14.30
C ALA A 326 2.14 11.37 15.13
N ASP A 327 1.43 10.27 15.33
CA ASP A 327 2.00 9.01 15.83
C ASP A 327 2.65 8.20 14.71
N VAL A 328 2.20 8.40 13.48
CA VAL A 328 2.75 7.80 12.25
C VAL A 328 2.66 8.82 11.12
N ILE A 329 3.68 8.92 10.27
CA ILE A 329 3.64 9.79 9.08
C ILE A 329 3.55 8.93 7.82
N ALA A 330 2.54 9.16 6.98
CA ALA A 330 2.50 8.57 5.65
C ALA A 330 2.98 9.57 4.60
N PHE A 331 3.72 9.10 3.61
CA PHE A 331 4.17 9.89 2.46
C PHE A 331 3.60 9.34 1.16
N SER A 332 2.94 10.22 0.40
CA SER A 332 2.36 9.91 -0.90
C SER A 332 3.42 9.82 -2.01
N PHE A 333 3.13 9.04 -3.06
CA PHE A 333 3.90 8.90 -4.30
C PHE A 333 5.37 8.50 -4.12
N ILE A 334 5.66 7.68 -3.11
CA ILE A 334 7.01 7.12 -2.92
C ILE A 334 7.27 6.10 -4.04
N LYS A 335 8.33 6.32 -4.82
CA LYS A 335 8.66 5.45 -5.96
C LYS A 335 10.05 4.82 -5.93
N SER A 336 10.91 5.23 -4.99
CA SER A 336 12.30 4.74 -4.95
C SER A 336 12.95 4.84 -3.56
N ALA A 337 14.11 4.20 -3.40
CA ALA A 337 14.97 4.38 -2.23
C ALA A 337 15.53 5.81 -2.09
N GLU A 338 15.70 6.56 -3.19
CA GLU A 338 16.13 7.96 -3.12
C GLU A 338 15.01 8.87 -2.59
N ASP A 339 13.74 8.56 -2.89
CA ASP A 339 12.60 9.23 -2.26
C ASP A 339 12.60 8.99 -0.75
N ILE A 340 12.87 7.75 -0.31
CA ILE A 340 13.02 7.42 1.12
C ILE A 340 14.12 8.28 1.75
N LYS A 341 15.29 8.38 1.12
CA LYS A 341 16.39 9.21 1.62
C LYS A 341 16.00 10.70 1.67
N THR A 342 15.21 11.17 0.71
CA THR A 342 14.70 12.54 0.67
C THR A 342 13.76 12.82 1.85
N ILE A 343 12.81 11.93 2.14
CA ILE A 343 11.91 12.09 3.30
C ILE A 343 12.67 11.97 4.62
N GLU A 344 13.64 11.07 4.73
CA GLU A 344 14.47 10.93 5.93
C GLU A 344 15.28 12.20 6.19
N SER A 345 15.88 12.78 5.15
CA SER A 345 16.63 14.04 5.25
C SER A 345 15.73 15.23 5.63
N ALA A 346 14.44 15.19 5.29
CA ALA A 346 13.47 16.18 5.71
C ALA A 346 13.05 15.96 7.17
N LEU A 347 12.78 14.72 7.56
CA LEU A 347 12.40 14.33 8.93
C LEU A 347 13.51 14.63 9.94
N GLU A 348 14.78 14.38 9.62
CA GLU A 348 15.93 14.68 10.50
C GLU A 348 16.02 16.16 10.89
N LYS A 349 15.49 17.06 10.06
CA LYS A 349 15.48 18.51 10.35
C LYS A 349 14.39 18.90 11.33
N GLU A 350 13.32 18.11 11.42
CA GLU A 350 12.10 18.46 12.14
C GLU A 350 11.86 17.62 13.39
N LEU A 351 12.41 16.39 13.46
CA LEU A 351 12.26 15.49 14.60
C LEU A 351 13.22 15.82 15.74
N SER A 352 12.71 15.72 16.97
CA SER A 352 13.54 15.71 18.18
C SER A 352 14.13 14.31 18.43
N GLU A 353 15.12 14.23 19.32
CA GLU A 353 15.72 12.94 19.74
C GLU A 353 14.66 11.96 20.29
N GLU A 354 13.68 12.47 21.06
CA GLU A 354 12.57 11.67 21.62
C GLU A 354 11.66 11.07 20.54
N ARG A 355 11.67 11.63 19.32
CA ARG A 355 10.85 11.17 18.19
C ARG A 355 11.68 10.58 17.06
N ALA A 356 12.95 10.22 17.31
CA ALA A 356 13.82 9.61 16.31
C ALA A 356 13.22 8.33 15.69
N GLU A 357 12.46 7.57 16.50
CA GLU A 357 11.79 6.32 16.12
C GLU A 357 10.36 6.53 15.58
N LEU A 358 9.94 7.76 15.27
CA LEU A 358 8.60 8.03 14.74
C LEU A 358 8.35 7.20 13.47
N PRO A 359 7.37 6.28 13.46
CA PRO A 359 7.11 5.39 12.34
C PRO A 359 6.72 6.12 11.05
N VAL A 360 7.11 5.53 9.92
CA VAL A 360 6.80 6.05 8.58
C VAL A 360 6.11 5.01 7.72
N VAL A 361 5.16 5.45 6.91
CA VAL A 361 4.47 4.63 5.91
C VAL A 361 4.72 5.18 4.51
N ALA A 362 5.24 4.35 3.61
CA ALA A 362 5.30 4.69 2.19
C ALA A 362 4.00 4.30 1.48
N LYS A 363 3.40 5.22 0.74
CA LYS A 363 2.23 4.94 -0.10
C LYS A 363 2.68 4.54 -1.50
N ILE A 364 2.29 3.33 -1.90
CA ILE A 364 2.59 2.75 -3.20
C ILE A 364 1.44 3.08 -4.14
N GLU A 365 1.69 4.04 -5.02
CA GLU A 365 0.67 4.70 -5.87
C GLU A 365 1.02 4.68 -7.36
N THR A 366 2.25 4.29 -7.74
CA THR A 366 2.75 4.34 -9.12
C THR A 366 3.30 3.00 -9.59
N ALA A 367 3.41 2.82 -10.91
CA ALA A 367 4.03 1.63 -11.50
C ALA A 367 5.50 1.48 -11.08
N GLU A 368 6.26 2.58 -11.10
CA GLU A 368 7.66 2.63 -10.69
C GLU A 368 7.86 2.18 -9.23
N ALA A 369 6.92 2.51 -8.34
CA ALA A 369 6.96 2.08 -6.94
C ALA A 369 6.84 0.54 -6.80
N ILE A 370 6.05 -0.11 -7.67
CA ILE A 370 5.93 -1.58 -7.68
C ILE A 370 7.28 -2.19 -8.04
N ASP A 371 7.91 -1.71 -9.12
CA ASP A 371 9.16 -2.26 -9.63
C ASP A 371 10.32 -2.09 -8.62
N ASN A 372 10.30 -0.99 -7.85
CA ASN A 372 11.31 -0.67 -6.84
C ASN A 372 10.97 -1.15 -5.41
N MET A 373 9.86 -1.87 -5.23
CA MET A 373 9.29 -2.19 -3.92
C MET A 373 10.30 -2.80 -2.92
N PRO A 374 11.14 -3.80 -3.29
CA PRO A 374 12.10 -4.37 -2.35
C PRO A 374 13.14 -3.34 -1.85
N GLY A 375 13.60 -2.44 -2.73
CA GLY A 375 14.53 -1.37 -2.38
C GLY A 375 13.87 -0.31 -1.49
N ILE A 376 12.61 0.03 -1.75
CA ILE A 376 11.81 0.93 -0.91
C ILE A 376 11.69 0.36 0.51
N ILE A 377 11.33 -0.93 0.66
CA ILE A 377 11.22 -1.58 1.97
C ILE A 377 12.58 -1.61 2.68
N ALA A 378 13.64 -2.04 2.00
CA ALA A 378 14.96 -2.16 2.59
C ALA A 378 15.52 -0.80 3.04
N SER A 379 15.31 0.26 2.24
CA SER A 379 15.72 1.62 2.57
C SER A 379 14.85 2.24 3.67
N GLY A 380 13.52 2.07 3.57
CA GLY A 380 12.55 2.64 4.51
C GLY A 380 12.69 2.08 5.92
N SER A 381 12.99 0.78 6.01
CA SER A 381 13.20 0.08 7.28
C SER A 381 14.57 0.34 7.91
N ALA A 382 15.43 1.14 7.27
CA ALA A 382 16.82 1.29 7.71
C ALA A 382 16.95 2.12 8.99
N LYS A 383 16.14 3.19 9.14
CA LYS A 383 16.28 4.15 10.26
C LYS A 383 15.21 3.98 11.35
N ARG A 384 13.97 3.74 10.97
CA ARG A 384 12.78 3.80 11.84
C ARG A 384 11.81 2.68 11.49
N PRO A 385 10.81 2.37 12.34
CA PRO A 385 9.74 1.44 11.97
C PRO A 385 9.06 1.88 10.67
N PHE A 386 8.89 0.96 9.75
CA PHE A 386 8.48 1.25 8.39
C PHE A 386 7.34 0.35 7.93
N GLY A 387 6.32 0.95 7.36
CA GLY A 387 5.14 0.27 6.82
C GLY A 387 4.85 0.72 5.39
N VAL A 388 3.89 0.04 4.79
CA VAL A 388 3.46 0.28 3.41
C VAL A 388 1.97 0.50 3.38
N MET A 389 1.50 1.43 2.55
CA MET A 389 0.09 1.57 2.21
C MET A 389 -0.10 1.28 0.73
N VAL A 390 -0.88 0.24 0.42
CA VAL A 390 -1.27 -0.07 -0.95
C VAL A 390 -2.43 0.86 -1.32
N ALA A 391 -2.11 2.00 -1.92
CA ALA A 391 -3.06 3.06 -2.22
C ALA A 391 -3.72 2.82 -3.59
N ARG A 392 -4.66 1.86 -3.58
CA ARG A 392 -5.25 1.25 -4.79
C ARG A 392 -5.96 2.22 -5.73
N GLY A 393 -6.45 3.36 -5.23
CA GLY A 393 -7.15 4.36 -6.08
C GLY A 393 -6.24 4.98 -7.13
N ASP A 394 -5.15 5.62 -6.69
CA ASP A 394 -4.16 6.19 -7.60
C ASP A 394 -3.44 5.08 -8.38
N LEU A 395 -3.13 3.95 -7.73
CA LEU A 395 -2.49 2.81 -8.40
C LEU A 395 -3.34 2.25 -9.55
N ALA A 396 -4.66 2.11 -9.38
CA ALA A 396 -5.57 1.65 -10.44
C ALA A 396 -5.55 2.56 -11.68
N VAL A 397 -5.39 3.87 -11.46
CA VAL A 397 -5.31 4.86 -12.55
C VAL A 397 -4.01 4.67 -13.33
N GLU A 398 -2.91 4.37 -12.66
CA GLU A 398 -1.59 4.17 -13.26
C GLU A 398 -1.49 2.83 -14.02
N ILE A 399 -1.84 1.70 -13.40
CA ILE A 399 -1.60 0.37 -13.97
C ILE A 399 -2.84 -0.30 -14.59
N GLY A 400 -4.02 0.29 -14.42
CA GLY A 400 -5.29 -0.29 -14.85
C GLY A 400 -5.86 -1.33 -13.85
N TYR A 401 -7.15 -1.59 -13.96
CA TYR A 401 -7.88 -2.46 -13.02
C TYR A 401 -7.50 -3.95 -13.17
N GLU A 402 -7.22 -4.38 -14.40
CA GLU A 402 -6.85 -5.77 -14.69
C GLU A 402 -5.52 -6.12 -14.02
N ARG A 403 -4.50 -5.27 -14.20
CA ARG A 403 -3.18 -5.47 -13.59
C ARG A 403 -3.23 -5.30 -12.08
N LEU A 404 -4.06 -4.39 -11.55
CA LEU A 404 -4.22 -4.21 -10.11
C LEU A 404 -4.61 -5.52 -9.38
N SER A 405 -5.43 -6.36 -10.02
CA SER A 405 -5.92 -7.61 -9.41
C SER A 405 -4.80 -8.59 -9.05
N GLU A 406 -3.73 -8.62 -9.84
CA GLU A 406 -2.52 -9.42 -9.60
C GLU A 406 -1.57 -8.69 -8.64
N ILE A 407 -1.26 -7.43 -8.96
CA ILE A 407 -0.25 -6.65 -8.24
C ILE A 407 -0.58 -6.49 -6.76
N GLN A 408 -1.86 -6.33 -6.39
CA GLN A 408 -2.24 -6.19 -4.98
C GLN A 408 -1.85 -7.43 -4.15
N GLU A 409 -1.89 -8.63 -4.74
CA GLU A 409 -1.44 -9.85 -4.09
C GLU A 409 0.09 -9.89 -4.00
N GLU A 410 0.78 -9.58 -5.09
CA GLU A 410 2.25 -9.54 -5.10
C GLU A 410 2.80 -8.59 -4.04
N LEU A 411 2.20 -7.40 -3.90
CA LEU A 411 2.58 -6.41 -2.89
C LEU A 411 2.41 -6.96 -1.46
N LEU A 412 1.30 -7.65 -1.17
CA LEU A 412 1.11 -8.30 0.13
C LEU A 412 2.20 -9.36 0.39
N TRP A 413 2.59 -10.12 -0.63
CA TRP A 413 3.57 -11.20 -0.47
C TRP A 413 4.99 -10.66 -0.28
N ILE A 414 5.35 -9.61 -1.02
CA ILE A 414 6.63 -8.91 -0.87
C ILE A 414 6.73 -8.29 0.53
N CYS A 415 5.66 -7.64 1.00
CA CYS A 415 5.62 -7.08 2.35
C CYS A 415 5.70 -8.15 3.44
N GLU A 416 4.98 -9.28 3.29
CA GLU A 416 5.08 -10.43 4.21
C GLU A 416 6.52 -10.94 4.32
N ALA A 417 7.21 -11.07 3.18
CA ALA A 417 8.60 -11.51 3.16
C ALA A 417 9.57 -10.51 3.83
N GLY A 418 9.27 -9.21 3.72
CA GLY A 418 9.96 -8.16 4.46
C GLY A 418 9.46 -7.93 5.88
N HIS A 419 8.52 -8.75 6.38
CA HIS A 419 7.80 -8.51 7.65
C HIS A 419 7.34 -7.05 7.81
N THR A 420 6.91 -6.44 6.70
CA THR A 420 6.55 -5.02 6.62
C THR A 420 5.03 -4.90 6.74
N PRO A 421 4.52 -4.20 7.78
CA PRO A 421 3.08 -4.03 7.96
C PRO A 421 2.44 -3.29 6.78
N VAL A 422 1.28 -3.77 6.34
CA VAL A 422 0.55 -3.22 5.19
C VAL A 422 -0.78 -2.60 5.60
N ILE A 423 -1.06 -1.44 5.02
CA ILE A 423 -2.38 -0.80 5.03
C ILE A 423 -3.05 -1.07 3.68
N TRP A 424 -4.14 -1.83 3.69
CA TRP A 424 -5.04 -2.05 2.56
C TRP A 424 -5.95 -0.84 2.39
N ALA A 425 -5.65 0.01 1.39
CA ALA A 425 -6.23 1.33 1.30
C ALA A 425 -7.06 1.58 0.04
N THR A 426 -7.96 2.54 0.21
CA THR A 426 -8.83 3.15 -0.81
C THR A 426 -9.97 2.25 -1.28
N GLN A 427 -11.17 2.82 -1.37
CA GLN A 427 -12.39 2.18 -1.88
C GLN A 427 -12.90 0.93 -1.13
N VAL A 428 -12.37 0.62 0.05
CA VAL A 428 -12.95 -0.41 0.93
C VAL A 428 -14.28 0.11 1.45
N LEU A 429 -15.37 -0.63 1.18
CA LEU A 429 -16.75 -0.25 1.55
C LEU A 429 -17.16 1.16 1.09
N GLU A 430 -16.65 1.64 -0.05
CA GLU A 430 -16.87 3.03 -0.52
C GLU A 430 -18.36 3.41 -0.63
N SER A 431 -19.18 2.52 -1.20
CA SER A 431 -20.62 2.74 -1.40
C SER A 431 -21.36 2.74 -0.07
N LEU A 432 -20.99 1.85 0.86
CA LEU A 432 -21.56 1.86 2.21
C LEU A 432 -21.23 3.17 2.92
N VAL A 433 -19.97 3.57 2.92
CA VAL A 433 -19.51 4.80 3.60
C VAL A 433 -20.19 6.05 3.02
N LYS A 434 -20.43 6.10 1.70
CA LYS A 434 -21.07 7.25 1.05
C LYS A 434 -22.59 7.24 1.07
N SER A 435 -23.23 6.08 0.88
CA SER A 435 -24.67 5.97 0.61
C SER A 435 -25.44 5.11 1.60
N GLY A 436 -24.75 4.45 2.54
CA GLY A 436 -25.35 3.58 3.55
C GLY A 436 -25.65 2.16 3.06
N ILE A 437 -25.34 1.83 1.80
CA ILE A 437 -25.62 0.52 1.20
C ILE A 437 -24.34 -0.04 0.59
N PRO A 438 -23.85 -1.21 1.05
CA PRO A 438 -22.68 -1.85 0.46
C PRO A 438 -23.06 -2.64 -0.80
N THR A 439 -22.07 -2.83 -1.66
CA THR A 439 -22.12 -3.83 -2.74
C THR A 439 -21.58 -5.17 -2.25
N ARG A 440 -21.90 -6.26 -2.96
CA ARG A 440 -21.35 -7.59 -2.61
C ARG A 440 -19.83 -7.65 -2.80
N SER A 441 -19.32 -6.99 -3.83
CA SER A 441 -17.89 -6.90 -4.11
C SER A 441 -17.13 -6.19 -2.99
N GLU A 442 -17.71 -5.16 -2.38
CA GLU A 442 -17.11 -4.46 -1.25
C GLU A 442 -16.98 -5.34 -0.01
N ILE A 443 -17.92 -6.25 0.25
CA ILE A 443 -17.79 -7.22 1.35
C ILE A 443 -16.65 -8.21 1.07
N SER A 444 -16.52 -8.68 -0.17
CA SER A 444 -15.38 -9.51 -0.58
C SER A 444 -14.05 -8.75 -0.48
N ASP A 445 -14.06 -7.44 -0.71
CA ASP A 445 -12.87 -6.59 -0.59
C ASP A 445 -12.40 -6.45 0.86
N VAL A 446 -13.31 -6.35 1.84
CA VAL A 446 -12.94 -6.39 3.27
C VAL A 446 -12.28 -7.71 3.63
N VAL A 447 -12.81 -8.82 3.11
CA VAL A 447 -12.26 -10.18 3.30
C VAL A 447 -10.87 -10.32 2.67
N ALA A 448 -10.64 -9.69 1.51
CA ALA A 448 -9.30 -9.64 0.92
C ALA A 448 -8.35 -8.76 1.77
N GLY A 449 -8.86 -7.63 2.26
CA GLY A 449 -8.12 -6.70 3.12
C GLY A 449 -7.70 -7.27 4.46
N SER A 450 -8.39 -8.31 4.98
CA SER A 450 -8.01 -9.00 6.23
C SER A 450 -6.68 -9.76 6.15
N ARG A 451 -6.05 -9.80 4.96
CA ARG A 451 -4.69 -10.33 4.76
C ARG A 451 -3.61 -9.29 5.07
N ALA A 452 -4.00 -8.02 5.16
CA ALA A 452 -3.15 -6.93 5.60
C ALA A 452 -3.29 -6.69 7.11
N GLU A 453 -2.34 -5.96 7.67
CA GLU A 453 -2.30 -5.60 9.08
C GLU A 453 -3.32 -4.51 9.43
N CYS A 454 -3.74 -3.73 8.43
CA CYS A 454 -4.66 -2.62 8.61
C CYS A 454 -5.54 -2.41 7.36
N ILE A 455 -6.83 -2.11 7.56
CA ILE A 455 -7.76 -1.70 6.51
C ILE A 455 -8.05 -0.21 6.67
N MET A 456 -7.97 0.55 5.58
CA MET A 456 -8.32 1.98 5.57
C MET A 456 -9.71 2.24 4.97
N LEU A 457 -10.55 2.96 5.71
CA LEU A 457 -11.79 3.54 5.24
C LEU A 457 -11.64 5.04 4.90
N ASN A 458 -12.23 5.45 3.78
CA ASN A 458 -12.35 6.86 3.41
C ASN A 458 -13.46 7.56 4.23
N LYS A 459 -13.55 8.89 4.16
CA LYS A 459 -14.62 9.65 4.79
C LYS A 459 -15.95 9.57 4.03
N GLY A 460 -17.07 9.61 4.74
CA GLY A 460 -18.42 9.73 4.18
C GLY A 460 -19.51 9.73 5.25
N ASP A 461 -20.75 10.02 4.83
CA ASP A 461 -21.89 10.25 5.74
C ASP A 461 -22.20 9.05 6.65
N TYR A 462 -21.86 7.84 6.22
CA TYR A 462 -22.11 6.58 6.94
C TYR A 462 -20.82 5.94 7.46
N ILE A 463 -19.76 6.71 7.67
CA ILE A 463 -18.44 6.18 8.07
C ILE A 463 -18.49 5.33 9.34
N VAL A 464 -19.29 5.72 10.35
CA VAL A 464 -19.46 4.93 11.58
C VAL A 464 -20.05 3.54 11.27
N ASN A 465 -20.99 3.45 10.33
CA ASN A 465 -21.55 2.16 9.90
C ASN A 465 -20.52 1.35 9.12
N GLY A 466 -19.67 2.00 8.32
CA GLY A 466 -18.54 1.38 7.65
C GLY A 466 -17.56 0.73 8.62
N VAL A 467 -17.16 1.44 9.67
CA VAL A 467 -16.27 0.91 10.71
C VAL A 467 -16.88 -0.32 11.39
N ARG A 468 -18.14 -0.22 11.84
CA ARG A 468 -18.84 -1.37 12.45
C ARG A 468 -18.92 -2.57 11.52
N ALA A 469 -19.17 -2.34 10.23
CA ALA A 469 -19.24 -3.40 9.25
C ALA A 469 -17.90 -4.10 9.04
N VAL A 470 -16.79 -3.34 8.96
CA VAL A 470 -15.43 -3.92 8.89
C VAL A 470 -15.14 -4.72 10.16
N ASP A 471 -15.33 -4.14 11.34
CA ASP A 471 -15.10 -4.79 12.63
C ASP A 471 -15.88 -6.12 12.77
N ASP A 472 -17.18 -6.10 12.44
CA ASP A 472 -18.04 -7.28 12.44
C ASP A 472 -17.59 -8.39 11.47
N ILE A 473 -17.08 -8.01 10.29
CA ILE A 473 -16.60 -8.96 9.28
C ILE A 473 -15.29 -9.59 9.75
N LEU A 474 -14.34 -8.78 10.22
CA LEU A 474 -13.02 -9.23 10.66
C LEU A 474 -13.14 -10.22 11.83
N ARG A 475 -13.90 -9.87 12.88
CA ARG A 475 -14.15 -10.76 14.05
C ARG A 475 -14.74 -12.12 13.67
N LYS A 476 -15.52 -12.18 12.59
CA LYS A 476 -16.13 -13.43 12.11
C LYS A 476 -15.21 -14.21 11.18
N PHE A 477 -14.32 -13.55 10.45
CA PHE A 477 -13.58 -14.15 9.34
C PHE A 477 -12.13 -14.52 9.70
N GLU A 478 -11.43 -13.74 10.50
CA GLU A 478 -9.99 -13.89 10.71
C GLU A 478 -9.59 -15.20 11.42
N ASP A 479 -10.49 -15.82 12.19
CA ASP A 479 -10.22 -17.15 12.75
C ASP A 479 -10.43 -18.29 11.76
N HIS A 480 -11.11 -18.04 10.64
CA HIS A 480 -11.21 -18.98 9.52
C HIS A 480 -10.05 -18.81 8.53
N HIS A 481 -9.41 -17.64 8.53
CA HIS A 481 -8.34 -17.35 7.58
C HIS A 481 -7.32 -16.38 8.18
N TYR A 482 -6.07 -16.81 8.22
CA TYR A 482 -4.95 -15.95 8.60
C TYR A 482 -3.99 -15.82 7.42
N LYS A 483 -3.81 -14.59 6.91
CA LYS A 483 -2.99 -14.32 5.72
C LYS A 483 -3.46 -15.15 4.52
N LYS A 484 -2.63 -16.07 4.02
CA LYS A 484 -2.99 -17.03 2.94
C LYS A 484 -3.51 -18.37 3.45
N THR A 485 -3.55 -18.54 4.77
CA THR A 485 -3.78 -19.84 5.39
C THR A 485 -5.23 -19.94 5.83
N SER A 486 -5.93 -20.93 5.27
CA SER A 486 -7.20 -21.38 5.85
C SER A 486 -6.93 -22.01 7.21
N MET A 487 -7.59 -21.49 8.23
CA MET A 487 -7.50 -21.96 9.61
C MET A 487 -8.68 -22.88 9.89
N LEU A 488 -8.42 -23.98 10.59
CA LEU A 488 -9.44 -24.99 10.89
C LEU A 488 -10.20 -24.65 12.17
N ARG A 489 -10.73 -23.42 12.28
CA ARG A 489 -11.67 -23.08 13.35
C ARG A 489 -12.87 -24.02 13.27
N ALA A 490 -13.30 -24.50 14.44
CA ALA A 490 -14.45 -25.38 14.55
C ALA A 490 -15.67 -24.75 13.85
N LEU A 491 -16.38 -25.55 13.06
CA LEU A 491 -17.57 -25.10 12.37
C LEU A 491 -18.77 -25.30 13.29
N ASN A 492 -19.52 -24.23 13.58
CA ASN A 492 -20.73 -24.32 14.41
C ASN A 492 -21.71 -25.41 13.93
N ILE A 493 -21.81 -25.62 12.61
CA ILE A 493 -22.66 -26.67 12.03
C ILE A 493 -22.16 -28.08 12.35
N ALA A 494 -20.83 -28.28 12.44
CA ALA A 494 -20.26 -29.57 12.81
C ALA A 494 -20.42 -29.82 14.32
N GLU A 495 -20.27 -28.79 15.15
CA GLU A 495 -20.53 -28.89 16.59
C GLU A 495 -21.99 -29.22 16.92
N GLN A 496 -22.94 -28.76 16.11
CA GLN A 496 -24.36 -29.08 16.32
C GLN A 496 -24.77 -30.48 15.83
N GLN A 497 -23.90 -31.18 15.10
CA GLN A 497 -24.18 -32.50 14.53
C GLN A 497 -23.77 -33.66 15.43
N PHE A 498 -22.94 -33.40 16.44
CA PHE A 498 -22.44 -34.38 17.41
C PHE A 498 -22.68 -33.86 18.83
#